data_AF-A0A2D7ATU6-F1
#
_entry.id   AF-A0A2D7ATU6-F1
#
_cell.length_a   1.000
_cell.length_b   1.000
_cell.length_c   1.000
_cell.angle_alpha   90.00
_cell.angle_beta   90.00
_cell.angle_gamma   90.00
#
_symmetry.space_group_name_H-M   'P 1'
#
loop_
_entity.id
_entity.type
_entity.pdbx_description
1 polymer ?
#
loop_
_entity_poly.entity_id
_entity_poly.type
_entity_poly.pdbx_seq_one_letter_code
_entity_poly.pdbx_strand_id
1 'polypeptide(L)'
;MEFSTIGAEDSLEEAKSRLKSVDALVVWGSETILGVLTEQHLERKGNCGNACELDILVDPTPQMNQKWRPKFVIMTDDGEPVFLSRGP
;
A
#
# COMPACT_ATOMS: atom_id res chain seq x y z
N MET A 1 1.86 -10.97 -4.74
CA MET A 1 1.01 -9.88 -5.27
C MET A 1 1.95 -8.97 -6.02
N GLU A 2 1.68 -8.72 -7.29
CA GLU A 2 2.49 -7.77 -8.06
C GLU A 2 2.12 -6.36 -7.62
N PHE A 3 3.11 -5.52 -7.36
CA PHE A 3 2.87 -4.17 -6.87
C PHE A 3 3.82 -3.16 -7.50
N SER A 4 3.45 -1.89 -7.41
CA SER A 4 4.33 -0.76 -7.69
C SER A 4 4.18 0.29 -6.59
N THR A 5 4.87 1.42 -6.71
CA THR A 5 4.78 2.53 -5.77
C THR A 5 4.05 3.71 -6.39
N ILE A 6 3.45 4.55 -5.56
CA ILE A 6 2.82 5.81 -5.96
C ILE A 6 2.91 6.83 -4.81
N GLY A 7 2.98 8.12 -5.12
CA GLY A 7 2.96 9.17 -4.11
C GLY A 7 1.57 9.40 -3.53
N ALA A 8 1.50 9.82 -2.27
CA ALA A 8 0.24 10.15 -1.60
C ALA A 8 -0.50 11.32 -2.26
N GLU A 9 0.25 12.28 -2.80
CA GLU A 9 -0.29 13.47 -3.47
C GLU A 9 -0.73 13.20 -4.92
N ASP A 10 -0.42 12.02 -5.46
CA ASP A 10 -0.80 11.66 -6.83
C ASP A 10 -2.31 11.45 -6.96
N SER A 11 -2.80 11.61 -8.19
CA SER A 11 -4.22 11.47 -8.50
C SER A 11 -4.68 10.01 -8.56
N LEU A 12 -5.95 9.77 -8.25
CA LEU A 12 -6.55 8.43 -8.38
C LEU A 12 -6.63 7.95 -9.83
N GLU A 13 -6.67 8.85 -10.81
CA GLU A 13 -6.63 8.49 -12.23
C GLU A 13 -5.27 7.91 -12.63
N GLU A 14 -4.18 8.46 -12.08
CA GLU A 14 -2.85 7.89 -12.28
C GLU A 14 -2.73 6.51 -11.62
N ALA A 15 -3.22 6.39 -10.38
CA ALA A 15 -3.26 5.14 -9.66
C ALA A 15 -4.04 4.06 -10.43
N LYS A 16 -5.21 4.42 -10.97
CA LYS A 16 -6.03 3.58 -11.83
C LYS A 16 -5.30 3.12 -13.08
N SER A 17 -4.50 4.00 -13.70
CA SER A 17 -3.70 3.63 -14.86
C SER A 17 -2.63 2.58 -14.52
N ARG A 18 -1.92 2.77 -13.40
CA ARG A 18 -0.87 1.83 -12.94
C ARG A 18 -1.45 0.48 -12.51
N LEU A 19 -2.60 0.48 -11.83
CA LEU A 19 -3.30 -0.74 -11.39
C LEU A 19 -3.80 -1.63 -12.54
N LYS A 20 -3.76 -1.16 -13.80
CA LYS A 20 -4.00 -2.04 -14.96
C LYS A 20 -2.91 -3.09 -15.16
N SER A 21 -1.72 -2.85 -14.60
CA SER A 21 -0.53 -3.69 -14.80
C SER A 21 -0.05 -4.37 -13.52
N VAL A 22 -0.57 -3.99 -12.35
CA VAL A 22 -0.19 -4.54 -11.04
C VAL A 22 -1.42 -4.69 -10.15
N ASP A 23 -1.38 -5.61 -9.19
CA ASP A 23 -2.52 -5.87 -8.30
C ASP A 23 -2.75 -4.75 -7.27
N ALA A 24 -1.68 -4.04 -6.89
CA ALA A 24 -1.70 -3.05 -5.81
C ALA A 24 -0.60 -1.98 -5.97
N LEU A 25 -0.79 -0.85 -5.28
CA LEU A 25 0.18 0.23 -5.18
C LEU A 25 0.52 0.49 -3.72
N VAL A 26 1.80 0.51 -3.39
CA VAL A 26 2.30 1.00 -2.10
C VAL A 26 2.34 2.51 -2.15
N VAL A 27 1.60 3.16 -1.25
CA VAL A 27 1.45 4.61 -1.21
C VAL A 27 2.51 5.21 -0.29
N TRP A 28 3.35 6.05 -0.87
CA TRP A 28 4.41 6.77 -0.19
C TRP A 28 3.98 8.17 0.23
N GLY A 29 4.14 8.47 1.51
CA GLY A 29 4.12 9.83 2.04
C GLY A 29 5.46 10.53 1.80
N SER A 30 5.70 11.62 2.52
CA SER A 30 6.94 12.40 2.39
C SER A 30 8.20 11.62 2.78
N GLU A 31 8.11 10.74 3.79
CA GLU A 31 9.27 10.00 4.33
C GLU A 31 8.94 8.55 4.72
N THR A 32 7.69 8.14 4.62
CA THR A 32 7.24 6.82 5.09
C THR A 32 6.17 6.24 4.19
N ILE A 33 6.06 4.92 4.20
CA ILE A 33 4.94 4.21 3.59
C ILE A 33 3.68 4.49 4.42
N LEU A 34 2.65 5.02 3.76
CA LEU A 34 1.39 5.37 4.39
C LEU A 34 0.38 4.24 4.34
N GLY A 35 0.30 3.53 3.22
CA GLY A 35 -0.78 2.60 2.96
C GLY A 35 -0.65 1.81 1.67
N VAL A 36 -1.70 1.05 1.35
CA VAL A 36 -1.82 0.27 0.11
C VAL A 36 -3.09 0.64 -0.63
N LEU A 37 -2.97 0.94 -1.92
CA LEU A 37 -4.10 1.20 -2.80
C LEU A 37 -4.34 -0.02 -3.71
N THR A 38 -5.61 -0.40 -3.88
CA THR A 38 -6.04 -1.45 -4.83
C THR A 38 -7.21 -0.91 -5.64
N GLU A 39 -7.66 -1.63 -6.67
CA GLU A 39 -8.80 -1.20 -7.48
C GLU A 39 -10.06 -0.89 -6.64
N GLN A 40 -10.28 -1.65 -5.56
CA GLN A 40 -11.41 -1.45 -4.64
C GLN A 40 -11.41 -0.08 -3.94
N HIS A 41 -10.25 0.56 -3.86
CA HIS A 41 -10.08 1.85 -3.19
C HIS A 41 -10.28 3.04 -4.13
N LEU A 42 -10.32 2.82 -5.45
CA LEU A 42 -10.46 3.87 -6.46
C LEU A 42 -11.83 4.56 -6.45
N GLU A 43 -12.84 3.95 -5.83
CA GLU A 43 -14.17 4.55 -5.67
C GLU A 43 -14.20 5.67 -4.61
N ARG A 44 -13.13 5.81 -3.81
CA ARG A 44 -12.98 6.87 -2.81
C ARG A 44 -12.67 8.21 -3.49
N LYS A 45 -12.83 9.32 -2.76
CA LYS A 45 -12.54 10.68 -3.22
C LYS A 45 -11.21 11.19 -2.66
N GLY A 46 -10.56 12.10 -3.37
CA GLY A 46 -9.33 12.76 -2.93
C GLY A 46 -8.11 12.30 -3.73
N ASN A 47 -6.94 12.31 -3.09
CA ASN A 47 -5.68 11.80 -3.64
C ASN A 47 -5.42 10.35 -3.19
N CYS A 48 -4.32 9.76 -3.66
CA CYS A 48 -3.93 8.38 -3.31
C CYS A 48 -3.76 8.20 -1.80
N GLY A 49 -3.22 9.20 -1.10
CA GLY A 49 -3.06 9.21 0.35
C GLY A 49 -4.39 9.12 1.09
N ASN A 50 -5.42 9.83 0.64
CA ASN A 50 -6.76 9.75 1.23
C ASN A 50 -7.49 8.44 0.93
N ALA A 51 -7.25 7.87 -0.25
CA ALA A 51 -7.95 6.68 -0.70
C ALA A 51 -7.31 5.38 -0.20
N CYS A 52 -6.03 5.36 0.17
CA CYS A 52 -5.32 4.14 0.51
C CYS A 52 -5.89 3.40 1.74
N GLU A 53 -5.62 2.10 1.81
CA GLU A 53 -5.83 1.30 3.03
C GLU A 53 -4.69 1.56 3.99
N LEU A 54 -5.04 1.91 5.21
CA LEU A 54 -4.10 2.23 6.29
C LEU A 54 -3.92 1.04 7.25
N ASP A 55 -4.77 0.02 7.16
CA ASP A 55 -4.64 -1.22 7.90
C ASP A 55 -3.51 -2.10 7.34
N ILE A 56 -2.28 -1.62 7.55
CA ILE A 56 -1.05 -2.20 7.05
C ILE A 56 -0.04 -2.35 8.18
N LEU A 57 0.91 -3.27 8.02
CA LEU A 57 2.15 -3.28 8.78
C LEU A 57 3.36 -3.30 7.83
N VAL A 58 4.36 -2.49 8.16
CA VAL A 58 5.65 -2.44 7.48
C VAL A 58 6.69 -3.11 8.36
N ASP A 59 7.42 -4.08 7.79
CA ASP A 59 8.42 -4.93 8.47
C ASP A 59 7.95 -5.50 9.83
N PRO A 60 6.75 -6.09 9.93
CA PRO A 60 6.25 -6.58 11.20
C PRO A 60 7.03 -7.81 11.69
N THR A 61 7.22 -7.89 13.00
CA THR A 61 7.57 -9.15 13.66
C THR A 61 6.41 -10.15 13.58
N PRO A 62 6.66 -11.47 13.68
CA PRO A 62 5.59 -12.48 13.69
C PRO A 62 4.55 -12.24 14.78
N GLN A 63 4.96 -11.76 15.96
CA GLN A 63 4.07 -11.46 17.07
C GLN A 63 3.16 -10.26 16.77
N MET A 64 3.69 -9.22 16.12
CA MET A 64 2.89 -8.08 15.67
C MET A 64 1.85 -8.54 14.64
N ASN A 65 2.27 -9.35 13.67
CA ASN A 65 1.37 -9.82 12.63
C ASN A 65 0.22 -10.67 13.21
N GLN A 66 0.51 -11.56 14.17
CA GLN A 66 -0.52 -12.36 14.85
C GLN A 66 -1.46 -11.53 15.73
N LYS A 67 -0.93 -10.48 16.39
CA LYS A 67 -1.72 -9.64 17.29
C LYS A 67 -2.66 -8.70 16.54
N TRP A 68 -2.16 -8.04 15.50
CA TRP A 68 -2.88 -6.97 14.81
C TRP A 68 -3.64 -7.46 13.59
N ARG A 69 -3.19 -8.56 12.96
CA ARG A 69 -3.81 -9.17 11.77
C ARG A 69 -4.17 -8.13 10.70
N PRO A 70 -3.18 -7.37 10.19
CA PRO A 70 -3.43 -6.30 9.24
C PRO A 70 -4.01 -6.84 7.93
N LYS A 71 -4.62 -5.98 7.12
CA LYS A 71 -5.04 -6.39 5.76
C LYS A 71 -3.87 -6.60 4.83
N PHE A 72 -2.80 -5.81 4.98
CA PHE A 72 -1.60 -5.91 4.17
C PHE A 72 -0.33 -5.90 5.00
N VAL A 73 0.68 -6.63 4.52
CA VAL A 73 2.03 -6.65 5.08
C VAL A 73 3.01 -6.27 4.00
N ILE A 74 3.89 -5.32 4.32
CA ILE A 74 4.93 -4.81 3.43
C ILE A 74 6.28 -5.14 4.06
N MET A 75 7.20 -5.68 3.26
CA MET A 75 8.61 -5.82 3.66
C MET A 75 9.47 -4.86 2.86
N THR A 76 10.44 -4.24 3.52
CA THR A 76 11.38 -3.33 2.88
C THR A 76 12.80 -3.90 2.84
N ASP A 77 13.58 -3.46 1.85
CA ASP A 77 15.03 -3.62 1.80
C ASP A 77 15.64 -2.25 1.55
N ASP A 78 16.58 -1.83 2.41
CA ASP A 78 17.12 -0.47 2.45
C ASP A 78 16.06 0.66 2.45
N GLY A 79 14.91 0.39 3.07
CA GLY A 79 13.79 1.34 3.15
C GLY A 79 12.85 1.34 1.94
N GLU A 80 13.17 0.63 0.86
CA GLU A 80 12.29 0.49 -0.30
C GLU A 80 11.40 -0.76 -0.20
N PRO A 81 10.10 -0.70 -0.56
CA PRO A 81 9.23 -1.86 -0.52
C PRO A 81 9.67 -2.87 -1.59
N VAL A 82 10.02 -4.08 -1.15
CA VAL A 82 10.40 -5.20 -2.02
C VAL A 82 9.35 -6.31 -2.06
N PHE A 83 8.43 -6.33 -1.08
CA PHE A 83 7.39 -7.35 -1.00
C PHE A 83 6.10 -6.78 -0.44
N LEU A 84 4.98 -7.18 -1.04
CA LEU A 84 3.62 -6.90 -0.58
C LEU A 84 2.81 -8.19 -0.54
N SER A 85 2.11 -8.40 0.58
CA SER A 85 1.20 -9.53 0.76
C SER A 85 -0.07 -9.13 1.51
N ARG A 86 -1.10 -9.97 1.40
CA ARG A 86 -2.25 -9.92 2.31
C ARG A 86 -1.83 -10.44 3.68
N GLY A 87 -2.39 -9.87 4.74
CA GLY A 87 -2.16 -10.37 6.09
C GLY A 87 -2.87 -11.71 6.39
N PRO A 88 -2.67 -12.27 7.59
CA PRO A 88 -3.06 -13.63 7.99
C PRO A 88 -4.53 -13.84 8.40
#